data_AF-A0A2E3ABZ6-F1
#
_entry.id   AF-A0A2E3ABZ6-F1
#
_cell.length_a   1.000
_cell.length_b   1.000
_cell.length_c   1.000
_cell.angle_alpha   90.00
_cell.angle_beta   90.00
_cell.angle_gamma   90.00
#
_symmetry.space_group_name_H-M   'P 1'
#
loop_
_entity.id
_entity.type
_entity.pdbx_description
1 polymer ?
#
loop_
_entity_poly.entity_id
_entity_poly.type
_entity_poly.pdbx_seq_one_letter_code
_entity_poly.pdbx_strand_id
1 'polypeptide(L)'
;MLNYEEIVFRIKKLISDNELNAASFAEKIGVQRSGISHILSGRNKPSLEFLSKIQTTFDDVEFDWLLLGKSKGENTTPTPNNLFNSAIVEEESSILIRKTPSVQNSEPKKEIKEIIYVFTDDTFKLIQRKS
;
A
#
# COMPACT_ATOMS: atom_id res chain seq x y z
N MET A 1 10.32 -6.93 7.16
CA MET A 1 10.65 -6.31 8.48
C MET A 1 10.34 -4.82 8.38
N LEU A 2 9.83 -4.17 9.43
CA LEU A 2 9.51 -2.74 9.38
C LEU A 2 10.77 -1.87 9.29
N ASN A 3 10.72 -0.82 8.48
CA ASN A 3 11.80 0.16 8.36
C ASN A 3 11.58 1.29 9.37
N TYR A 4 12.32 1.25 10.48
CA TYR A 4 12.17 2.20 11.58
C TYR A 4 12.66 3.61 11.23
N GLU A 5 13.70 3.74 10.41
CA GLU A 5 14.20 5.04 9.96
C GLU A 5 13.12 5.80 9.18
N GLU A 6 12.42 5.10 8.28
CA GLU A 6 11.29 5.67 7.53
C GLU A 6 10.10 6.02 8.43
N ILE A 7 9.83 5.25 9.48
CA ILE A 7 8.78 5.59 10.45
C ILE A 7 9.16 6.89 11.18
N VAL A 8 10.40 7.01 11.67
CA VAL A 8 10.89 8.22 12.34
C VAL A 8 10.86 9.42 11.39
N PHE A 9 11.24 9.24 10.13
CA PHE A 9 11.13 10.28 9.10
C PHE A 9 9.69 10.78 8.93
N ARG A 10 8.72 9.88 8.84
CA ARG A 10 7.30 10.26 8.73
C ARG A 10 6.75 10.92 9.98
N ILE A 11 7.19 10.51 11.16
CA ILE A 11 6.85 11.23 12.41
C ILE A 11 7.41 12.66 12.35
N LYS A 12 8.65 12.86 11.90
CA LYS A 12 9.23 14.21 11.72
C LYS A 12 8.45 15.02 10.70
N LYS A 13 8.08 14.41 9.56
CA LYS A 13 7.24 15.05 8.54
C LYS A 13 5.90 15.47 9.12
N LEU A 14 5.21 14.58 9.85
CA LEU A 14 3.94 14.87 10.49
C LEU A 14 4.04 16.05 11.48
N ILE A 15 5.12 16.10 12.27
CA ILE A 15 5.39 17.21 13.19
C ILE A 15 5.51 18.53 12.41
N SER A 16 6.31 18.56 11.35
CA SER A 16 6.53 19.74 10.51
C SER A 16 5.28 20.18 9.75
N ASP A 17 4.52 19.24 9.17
CA ASP A 17 3.30 19.52 8.40
C ASP A 17 2.19 20.14 9.27
N ASN A 18 2.22 19.88 10.59
CA ASN A 18 1.31 20.46 11.56
C ASN A 18 1.88 21.72 12.24
N GLU A 19 3.03 22.24 11.78
CA GLU A 19 3.74 23.39 12.37
C GLU A 19 4.04 23.22 13.87
N LEU A 20 4.27 21.98 14.31
CA LEU A 20 4.58 21.64 15.69
C LEU A 20 6.10 21.54 15.91
N ASN A 21 6.52 21.71 17.15
CA ASN A 21 7.85 21.29 17.60
C ASN A 21 7.71 20.00 18.42
N ALA A 22 8.85 19.37 18.76
CA ALA A 22 8.84 18.10 19.48
C ALA A 22 8.12 18.16 20.84
N ALA A 23 8.18 19.30 21.54
CA ALA A 23 7.52 19.48 22.83
C ALA A 23 6.00 19.65 22.66
N SER A 24 5.54 20.49 21.74
CA SER A 24 4.11 20.68 21.48
C SER A 24 3.47 19.42 20.88
N PHE A 25 4.21 18.67 20.05
CA PHE A 25 3.75 17.36 19.57
C PHE A 25 3.58 16.35 20.71
N ALA A 26 4.55 16.26 21.63
CA ALA A 26 4.47 15.37 22.80
C ALA A 26 3.22 15.65 23.63
N GLU A 27 2.95 16.93 23.89
CA GLU A 27 1.77 17.38 24.63
C GLU A 27 0.49 17.04 23.87
N LYS A 28 0.43 17.31 22.56
CA LYS A 28 -0.74 17.07 21.73
C LYS A 28 -1.14 15.59 21.71
N ILE A 29 -0.18 14.66 21.59
CA ILE A 29 -0.46 13.21 21.59
C ILE A 29 -0.49 12.59 23.00
N GLY A 30 -0.34 13.39 24.07
CA GLY A 30 -0.41 12.91 25.44
C GLY A 30 0.73 11.94 25.83
N VAL A 31 1.98 12.27 25.47
CA VAL A 31 3.19 11.51 25.86
C VAL A 31 4.23 12.42 26.49
N GLN A 32 5.23 11.82 27.15
CA GLN A 32 6.34 12.59 27.72
C GLN A 32 7.28 13.12 26.64
N ARG A 33 7.78 14.35 26.81
CA ARG A 33 8.74 15.00 25.89
C ARG A 33 10.02 14.18 25.70
N SER A 34 10.50 13.53 26.75
CA SER A 34 11.65 12.60 26.71
C SER A 34 11.38 11.42 25.78
N GLY A 35 10.15 10.90 25.78
CA GLY A 35 9.70 9.84 24.88
C GLY A 35 9.87 10.25 23.41
N ILE A 36 9.36 11.43 23.04
CA ILE A 36 9.54 11.97 21.68
C ILE A 36 11.02 12.12 21.33
N SER A 37 11.82 12.72 22.21
CA SER A 37 13.25 12.96 21.94
C SER A 37 14.00 11.67 21.60
N HIS A 38 13.80 10.60 22.38
CA HIS A 38 14.46 9.31 22.15
C HIS A 38 14.00 8.59 20.87
N ILE A 39 12.74 8.76 20.46
CA ILE A 39 12.22 8.23 19.18
C ILE A 39 12.84 9.00 18.02
N LEU A 40 12.80 10.33 18.06
CA LEU A 40 13.29 11.17 16.95
C LEU A 40 14.81 11.08 16.74
N SER A 41 15.55 10.71 17.79
CA SER A 41 16.99 10.45 17.73
C SER A 41 17.35 9.01 17.32
N GLY A 42 16.35 8.15 17.07
CA GLY A 42 16.57 6.74 16.68
C GLY A 42 17.09 5.83 17.80
N ARG A 43 17.16 6.30 19.05
CA ARG A 43 17.62 5.47 20.18
C ARG A 43 16.57 4.46 20.61
N ASN A 44 15.30 4.82 20.48
CA ASN A 44 14.17 3.99 20.85
C ASN A 44 13.25 3.74 19.65
N LYS A 45 12.67 2.54 19.60
CA LYS A 45 11.59 2.21 18.67
C LYS A 45 10.25 2.68 19.25
N PRO A 46 9.34 3.22 18.43
CA PRO A 46 8.01 3.60 18.89
C PRO A 46 7.22 2.34 19.27
N SER A 47 6.52 2.39 20.41
CA SER A 47 5.61 1.31 20.81
C SER A 47 4.30 1.38 20.03
N LEU A 48 3.53 0.30 20.03
CA LEU A 48 2.18 0.30 19.43
C LEU A 48 1.28 1.36 20.07
N GLU A 49 1.32 1.48 21.41
CA GLU A 49 0.62 2.53 22.15
C GLU A 49 0.98 3.94 21.65
N PHE A 50 2.27 4.20 21.45
CA PHE A 50 2.74 5.47 20.93
C PHE A 50 2.19 5.77 19.53
N LEU A 51 2.25 4.79 18.62
CA LEU A 51 1.75 4.94 17.26
C LEU A 51 0.22 5.08 17.24
N SER A 52 -0.49 4.38 18.13
CA SER A 52 -1.95 4.49 18.28
C SER A 52 -2.35 5.87 18.79
N LYS A 53 -1.59 6.47 19.71
CA LYS A 53 -1.78 7.85 20.15
C LYS A 53 -1.62 8.86 19.03
N ILE A 54 -0.67 8.64 18.11
CA ILE A 54 -0.54 9.47 16.91
C ILE A 54 -1.81 9.33 16.06
N GLN A 55 -2.21 8.11 15.72
CA GLN A 55 -3.37 7.87 14.86
C GLN A 55 -4.66 8.46 15.43
N THR A 56 -4.88 8.34 16.75
CA THR A 56 -6.06 8.88 17.44
C THR A 56 -6.04 10.41 17.58
N THR A 57 -4.86 11.05 17.48
CA THR A 57 -4.73 12.51 17.57
C THR A 57 -4.77 13.19 16.19
N PHE A 58 -4.42 12.47 15.13
CA PHE A 58 -4.36 12.97 13.76
C PHE A 58 -5.20 12.06 12.86
N ASP A 59 -6.47 12.41 12.66
CA ASP A 59 -7.43 11.59 11.90
C ASP A 59 -7.00 11.35 10.44
N ASP A 60 -6.16 12.22 9.89
CA ASP A 60 -5.61 12.12 8.53
C ASP A 60 -4.43 11.15 8.42
N VAL A 61 -3.97 10.57 9.54
CA VAL A 61 -2.82 9.67 9.60
C VAL A 61 -3.30 8.24 9.73
N GLU A 62 -3.16 7.46 8.66
CA GLU A 62 -3.41 6.02 8.68
C GLU A 62 -2.14 5.23 9.05
N PHE A 63 -2.29 4.06 9.68
CA PHE A 63 -1.15 3.19 10.00
C PHE A 63 -0.37 2.75 8.76
N ASP A 64 -1.04 2.50 7.63
CA ASP A 64 -0.37 2.13 6.38
C ASP A 64 0.56 3.24 5.91
N TRP A 65 0.12 4.49 5.99
CA TRP A 65 0.99 5.63 5.68
C TRP A 65 2.11 5.76 6.71
N LEU A 66 1.85 5.55 8.01
CA LEU A 66 2.85 5.73 9.08
C LEU A 66 3.88 4.59 9.15
N LEU A 67 3.52 3.37 8.76
CA LEU A 67 4.35 2.16 8.84
C LEU A 67 4.96 1.77 7.49
N LEU A 68 4.19 1.85 6.40
CA LEU A 68 4.58 1.36 5.07
C LEU A 68 4.83 2.47 4.04
N GLY A 69 4.28 3.67 4.29
CA GLY A 69 4.52 4.86 3.47
C GLY A 69 3.46 5.02 2.38
N LYS A 70 2.47 4.14 2.37
CA LYS A 70 1.40 4.10 1.38
C LYS A 70 0.36 5.15 1.73
N SER A 71 0.19 6.13 0.85
CA SER A 71 -0.88 7.12 1.00
C SER A 71 -2.24 6.54 0.57
N LYS A 72 -3.32 7.17 1.02
CA LYS A 72 -4.70 6.82 0.63
C LYS A 72 -4.89 7.09 -0.87
N GLY A 73 -4.64 6.07 -1.68
CA GLY A 73 -4.63 6.17 -3.16
C GLY A 73 -3.46 5.46 -3.82
N GLU A 74 -2.38 5.17 -3.07
CA GLU A 74 -1.25 4.34 -3.51
C GLU A 74 -1.45 2.85 -3.26
N ASN A 75 -2.63 2.47 -2.75
CA ASN A 75 -3.18 1.17 -3.10
C ASN A 75 -3.46 1.22 -4.62
N THR A 76 -2.40 1.06 -5.41
CA THR A 76 -2.50 0.29 -6.63
C THR A 76 -3.42 -0.86 -6.28
N THR A 77 -4.50 -0.97 -7.04
CA THR A 77 -5.43 -2.10 -7.07
C THR A 77 -4.78 -3.32 -6.45
N PRO A 78 -5.42 -4.08 -5.55
CA PRO A 78 -4.90 -5.39 -5.23
C PRO A 78 -4.76 -6.10 -6.56
N THR A 79 -3.54 -6.13 -7.11
CA THR A 79 -3.21 -6.94 -8.25
C THR A 79 -3.54 -8.30 -7.67
N PRO A 80 -4.55 -9.02 -8.19
CA PRO A 80 -4.68 -10.40 -7.81
C PRO A 80 -3.28 -10.96 -8.06
N ASN A 81 -2.60 -11.38 -6.99
CA ASN A 81 -1.36 -12.11 -7.12
C ASN A 81 -1.77 -13.35 -7.90
N ASN A 82 -1.68 -13.26 -9.22
CA ASN A 82 -1.77 -14.37 -10.12
C ASN A 82 -0.51 -15.17 -9.81
N LEU A 83 -0.60 -16.02 -8.79
CA LEU A 83 0.36 -17.03 -8.38
C LEU A 83 0.69 -18.03 -9.51
N PHE A 84 0.17 -17.77 -10.72
CA PHE A 84 0.33 -18.55 -11.94
C PHE A 84 0.92 -17.76 -13.11
N ASN A 85 1.38 -16.51 -12.93
CA ASN A 85 2.07 -15.81 -14.02
C ASN A 85 3.55 -16.21 -14.11
N SER A 86 3.79 -17.51 -14.30
CA SER A 86 5.08 -18.01 -14.80
C SER A 86 5.02 -17.96 -16.33
N ALA A 87 5.04 -16.76 -16.89
CA ALA A 87 5.23 -16.55 -18.32
C ALA A 87 6.74 -16.45 -18.59
N ILE A 88 7.30 -17.59 -18.98
CA ILE A 88 8.24 -17.77 -20.10
C ILE A 88 9.07 -16.51 -20.42
N VAL A 89 10.34 -16.55 -20.01
CA VAL A 89 11.39 -15.66 -20.52
C VAL A 89 11.85 -16.25 -21.85
N GLU A 90 11.46 -15.62 -22.95
CA GLU A 90 12.21 -15.71 -24.22
C GLU A 90 12.83 -14.33 -24.45
N GLU A 91 14.13 -14.25 -24.17
CA GLU A 91 15.00 -13.23 -24.71
C GLU A 91 15.22 -13.54 -26.19
N GLU A 92 14.98 -12.58 -27.09
CA GLU A 92 15.90 -12.26 -28.19
C GLU A 92 15.52 -10.95 -28.89
N SER A 93 16.48 -10.01 -28.82
CA SER A 93 16.81 -8.92 -29.74
C SER A 93 15.82 -8.50 -30.84
N SER A 94 15.43 -7.22 -30.84
CA SER A 94 15.97 -6.20 -31.76
C SER A 94 15.16 -4.89 -31.70
N ILE A 95 15.84 -3.81 -32.07
CA ILE A 95 15.54 -2.41 -31.79
C ILE A 95 14.92 -1.72 -33.03
N LEU A 96 14.10 -0.68 -32.78
CA LEU A 96 13.82 0.55 -33.59
C LEU A 96 12.58 0.66 -34.55
N ILE A 97 11.79 1.70 -34.24
CA ILE A 97 11.11 2.71 -35.10
C ILE A 97 9.59 2.59 -35.39
N ARG A 98 8.87 3.51 -34.71
CA ARG A 98 7.72 4.36 -35.11
C ARG A 98 6.87 3.96 -36.33
N LYS A 99 5.55 3.79 -36.09
CA LYS A 99 4.44 4.53 -36.74
C LYS A 99 3.09 4.11 -36.13
N THR A 100 2.31 5.07 -35.66
CA THR A 100 0.83 5.01 -35.69
C THR A 100 0.37 5.51 -37.06
N PRO A 101 -0.73 5.00 -37.69
CA PRO A 101 -2.08 5.12 -37.13
C PRO A 101 -3.11 3.99 -37.46
N SER A 102 -4.23 4.03 -36.72
CA SER A 102 -5.61 3.62 -37.07
C SER A 102 -6.03 2.13 -37.17
N VAL A 103 -6.80 1.71 -36.15
CA VAL A 103 -8.09 0.96 -36.15
C VAL A 103 -8.30 -0.20 -37.13
N GLN A 104 -8.39 -1.42 -36.60
CA GLN A 104 -9.41 -2.43 -36.96
C GLN A 104 -9.77 -3.29 -35.72
N ASN A 105 -11.02 -3.18 -35.29
CA ASN A 105 -11.69 -4.08 -34.34
C ASN A 105 -11.66 -5.52 -34.85
N SER A 106 -11.09 -6.43 -34.07
CA SER A 106 -11.57 -7.81 -33.95
C SER A 106 -11.05 -8.35 -32.63
N GLU A 107 -11.84 -8.20 -31.57
CA GLU A 107 -11.55 -8.92 -30.34
C GLU A 107 -11.57 -10.43 -30.66
N PRO A 108 -10.54 -11.19 -30.27
CA PRO A 108 -10.60 -12.64 -30.38
C PRO A 108 -11.80 -13.12 -29.57
N LYS A 109 -12.66 -13.93 -30.20
CA LYS A 109 -13.88 -14.48 -29.61
C LYS A 109 -13.49 -15.40 -28.44
N LYS A 110 -13.33 -14.83 -27.24
CA LYS A 110 -12.98 -15.57 -26.03
C LYS A 110 -14.19 -16.40 -25.62
N GLU A 111 -14.07 -17.72 -25.72
CA GLU A 111 -15.10 -18.64 -25.24
C GLU A 111 -14.98 -18.82 -23.73
N ILE A 112 -16.10 -18.71 -23.02
CA ILE A 112 -16.17 -18.93 -21.58
C ILE A 112 -16.04 -20.43 -21.31
N LYS A 113 -14.98 -20.81 -20.58
CA LYS A 113 -14.73 -22.19 -20.14
C LYS A 113 -15.54 -22.53 -18.88
N GLU A 114 -15.52 -21.62 -17.89
CA GLU A 114 -16.10 -21.84 -16.55
C GLU A 114 -16.62 -20.52 -15.94
N ILE A 115 -17.62 -20.61 -15.05
CA ILE A 115 -18.19 -19.48 -14.29
C ILE A 115 -18.20 -19.86 -12.79
N ILE A 116 -17.77 -18.92 -11.93
CA ILE A 116 -17.83 -19.07 -10.47
C ILE A 116 -18.84 -18.06 -9.89
N TYR A 117 -19.80 -18.55 -9.11
CA TYR A 117 -20.67 -17.74 -8.25
C TYR A 117 -20.13 -17.75 -6.83
N VAL A 118 -19.94 -16.58 -6.22
CA VAL A 118 -19.54 -16.43 -4.80
C VAL A 118 -20.72 -15.84 -4.04
N PHE A 119 -21.09 -16.47 -2.92
CA PHE A 119 -22.21 -16.08 -2.06
C PHE A 119 -21.71 -15.33 -0.82
N THR A 120 -22.61 -14.64 -0.12
CA THR A 120 -22.29 -13.83 1.07
C THR A 120 -21.94 -14.66 2.31
N ASP A 121 -22.18 -15.96 2.27
CA ASP A 121 -21.79 -16.94 3.30
C ASP A 121 -20.43 -17.58 3.00
N ASP A 122 -19.63 -16.95 2.14
CA ASP A 122 -18.33 -17.40 1.64
C ASP A 122 -18.36 -18.75 0.90
N THR A 123 -19.55 -19.25 0.53
CA THR A 123 -19.67 -20.43 -0.33
C THR A 123 -19.54 -20.06 -1.81
N PHE A 124 -19.24 -21.04 -2.66
CA PHE A 124 -19.18 -20.83 -4.11
C PHE A 124 -19.75 -22.00 -4.93
N LYS A 125 -20.15 -21.72 -6.17
CA LYS A 125 -20.58 -22.72 -7.17
C LYS A 125 -19.81 -22.55 -8.48
N LEU A 126 -19.29 -23.65 -9.01
CA LEU A 126 -18.60 -23.74 -10.29
C LEU A 126 -19.53 -24.30 -11.37
N ILE A 127 -19.68 -23.59 -12.50
CA ILE A 127 -20.39 -24.07 -13.68
C ILE A 127 -19.38 -24.20 -14.82
N GLN A 128 -19.22 -25.40 -15.35
CA GLN A 128 -18.40 -25.66 -16.53
C GLN A 128 -19.31 -25.81 -17.75
N ARG A 129 -18.90 -25.25 -18.88
CA ARG A 129 -19.56 -25.56 -20.15
C ARG A 129 -19.24 -27.02 -20.49
N LYS A 130 -20.25 -27.88 -20.51
CA LYS A 130 -20.09 -29.25 -20.98
C LYS A 130 -19.92 -29.21 -22.50
N SER A 131 -18.83 -29.81 -23.00
CA SER A 131 -18.55 -29.94 -24.43
C SER A 131 -19.63 -30.74 -25.16
#